data_AF-A0A7C7UJS2-F1
#
_entry.id   AF-A0A7C7UJS2-F1
#
_cell.length_a   1.000
_cell.length_b   1.000
_cell.length_c   1.000
_cell.angle_alpha   90.00
_cell.angle_beta   90.00
_cell.angle_gamma   90.00
#
_symmetry.space_group_name_H-M   'P 1'
#
loop_
_entity.id
_entity.type
_entity.pdbx_description
1 polymer ?
#
loop_
_entity_poly.entity_id
_entity_poly.type
_entity_poly.pdbx_seq_one_letter_code
_entity_poly.pdbx_strand_id
1 'polypeptide(L)'
;MKHAWLVVLLLQFSLGGCAYLSSYSSNLPDKIDTLIAQRQYGKALDIIGYVKAGDKDYATLMRQKKKIQQLARQLEAAAIRTGRKYVAQKEWYKAQRVYEEALDQYPQSRKLAAAQQRFLQQRKKYLQQLELALLINKAKWLIGNAPAYRKIRYALPHDYERYPALRNYNEEVIATADKLMLCLQQALGRKEYDLASTCLRLAEKIGSTKIDQKQLARARKTLARVERQRISKRNAATRALIAELKQGYSHDNLHRARRQL
;
A
#
# COMPACT_ATOMS: atom_id res chain seq x y z
N MET A 1 -47.50 27.99 14.66
CA MET A 1 -46.82 27.92 15.99
C MET A 1 -45.50 27.14 16.01
N LYS A 2 -45.21 26.18 15.11
CA LYS A 2 -43.95 25.41 15.14
C LYS A 2 -42.69 26.18 14.68
N HIS A 3 -42.84 27.28 13.93
CA HIS A 3 -41.69 28.06 13.42
C HIS A 3 -41.12 29.07 14.42
N ALA A 4 -41.90 29.50 15.41
CA ALA A 4 -41.43 30.41 16.46
C ALA A 4 -40.38 29.74 17.38
N TRP A 5 -40.48 28.42 17.57
CA TRP A 5 -39.59 27.68 18.47
C TRP A 5 -38.18 27.45 17.87
N LEU A 6 -38.07 27.33 16.55
CA LEU A 6 -36.80 27.19 15.83
C LEU A 6 -35.95 28.47 15.87
N VAL A 7 -36.60 29.64 15.85
CA VAL A 7 -35.91 30.94 15.94
C VAL A 7 -35.36 31.17 17.35
N VAL A 8 -36.09 30.75 18.39
CA VAL A 8 -35.63 30.85 19.79
C VAL A 8 -34.43 29.92 20.06
N LEU A 9 -34.38 28.74 19.42
CA LEU A 9 -33.28 27.80 19.59
C LEU A 9 -31.99 28.25 18.88
N LEU A 10 -32.10 28.94 17.74
CA LEU A 10 -30.95 29.54 17.04
C LEU A 10 -30.37 30.76 17.77
N LEU A 11 -31.20 31.52 18.50
CA LEU A 11 -30.75 32.70 19.24
C LEU A 11 -29.89 32.38 20.47
N GLN A 12 -30.03 31.18 21.04
CA GLN A 12 -29.24 30.78 22.23
C GLN A 12 -27.80 30.38 21.90
N PHE A 13 -27.50 30.02 20.64
CA PHE A 13 -26.14 29.66 20.24
C PHE A 13 -25.22 30.86 19.96
N SER A 14 -25.75 32.07 19.77
CA SER A 14 -24.94 33.24 19.41
C SER A 14 -24.38 34.02 20.60
N LEU A 15 -24.89 33.81 21.82
CA LEU A 15 -24.50 34.59 23.01
C LEU A 15 -23.36 33.97 23.85
N GLY A 16 -22.98 32.71 23.61
CA GLY A 16 -21.94 32.01 24.39
C GLY A 16 -20.49 32.19 23.92
N GLY A 17 -20.25 32.88 22.79
CA GLY A 17 -18.93 32.88 22.14
C GLY A 17 -17.88 33.83 22.71
N CYS A 18 -18.28 34.88 23.43
CA CYS A 18 -17.36 35.99 23.73
C CYS A 18 -16.61 35.89 25.07
N ALA A 19 -17.03 35.01 26.00
CA ALA A 19 -16.37 34.89 27.32
C ALA A 19 -15.07 34.04 27.30
N TYR A 20 -14.79 33.31 26.22
CA TYR A 20 -13.66 32.39 26.18
C TYR A 20 -12.31 33.08 25.86
N LEU A 21 -12.33 34.29 25.31
CA LEU A 21 -11.10 34.97 24.84
C LEU A 21 -10.31 35.67 25.96
N SER A 22 -10.95 36.12 27.05
CA SER A 22 -10.29 36.94 28.07
C SER A 22 -9.46 36.15 29.10
N SER A 23 -9.67 34.83 29.23
CA SER A 23 -8.88 34.00 30.16
C SER A 23 -7.52 33.56 29.59
N TYR A 24 -7.20 33.90 28.34
CA TYR A 24 -6.01 33.40 27.65
C TYR A 24 -4.71 34.11 28.07
N SER A 25 -4.78 35.30 28.68
CA SER A 25 -3.63 36.19 28.83
C SER A 25 -2.87 36.06 30.14
N SER A 26 -3.46 35.56 31.22
CA SER A 26 -2.84 35.67 32.55
C SER A 26 -1.87 34.54 32.91
N ASN A 27 -1.90 33.39 32.21
CA ASN A 27 -1.00 32.27 32.52
C ASN A 27 -0.62 31.39 31.31
N LEU A 28 -0.10 32.04 30.26
CA LEU A 28 0.29 31.34 29.04
C LEU A 28 1.46 30.35 29.24
N PRO A 29 2.51 30.66 30.03
CA PRO A 29 3.62 29.72 30.27
C PRO A 29 3.17 28.39 30.88
N ASP A 30 2.35 28.39 31.94
CA ASP A 30 1.90 27.15 32.60
C ASP A 30 1.03 26.29 31.68
N LYS A 31 0.24 26.95 30.81
CA LYS A 31 -0.56 26.25 29.79
C LYS A 31 0.33 25.57 28.75
N ILE A 32 1.40 26.23 28.33
CA ILE A 32 2.39 25.62 27.43
C ILE A 32 3.07 24.43 28.10
N ASP A 33 3.45 24.55 29.36
CA ASP A 33 4.07 23.44 30.10
C ASP A 33 3.12 22.24 30.25
N THR A 34 1.83 22.50 30.49
CA THR A 34 0.78 21.46 30.49
C THR A 34 0.70 20.76 29.13
N LEU A 35 0.73 21.49 28.01
CA LEU A 35 0.70 20.90 26.67
C LEU A 35 1.96 20.09 26.39
N ILE A 36 3.14 20.54 26.85
CA ILE A 36 4.38 19.78 26.75
C ILE A 36 4.28 18.46 27.52
N ALA A 37 3.75 18.49 28.75
CA ALA A 37 3.56 17.31 29.58
C ALA A 37 2.60 16.30 28.91
N GLN A 38 1.55 16.80 28.25
CA GLN A 38 0.61 16.00 27.47
C GLN A 38 1.12 15.62 26.07
N ARG A 39 2.36 15.97 25.71
CA ARG A 39 2.97 15.76 24.39
C ARG A 39 2.22 16.41 23.22
N GLN A 40 1.41 17.43 23.48
CA GLN A 40 0.65 18.17 22.47
C GLN A 40 1.53 19.27 21.84
N TYR A 41 2.66 18.86 21.25
CA TYR A 41 3.69 19.77 20.75
C TYR A 41 3.17 20.68 19.64
N GLY A 42 2.32 20.16 18.74
CA GLY A 42 1.74 20.97 17.67
C GLY A 42 0.91 22.14 18.21
N LYS A 43 0.02 21.89 19.17
CA LYS A 43 -0.80 22.93 19.78
C LYS A 43 0.04 23.94 20.54
N ALA A 44 1.04 23.48 21.29
CA ALA A 44 1.95 24.38 22.00
C ALA A 44 2.70 25.32 21.04
N LEU A 45 3.17 24.80 19.91
CA LEU A 45 3.84 25.60 18.87
C LEU A 45 2.90 26.58 18.18
N ASP A 46 1.66 26.18 17.89
CA ASP A 46 0.66 27.08 17.31
C ASP A 46 0.35 28.24 18.24
N ILE A 47 0.10 27.96 19.52
CA ILE A 47 -0.19 28.99 20.55
C ILE A 47 0.96 29.99 20.64
N ILE A 48 2.20 29.51 20.75
CA ILE A 48 3.38 30.39 20.79
C ILE A 48 3.53 31.21 19.49
N GLY A 49 3.06 30.66 18.36
CA GLY A 49 3.07 31.34 17.07
C GLY A 49 2.24 32.63 17.01
N TYR A 50 1.23 32.78 17.90
CA TYR A 50 0.37 33.96 17.96
C TYR A 50 0.83 35.04 18.94
N VAL A 51 1.87 34.78 19.73
CA VAL A 51 2.40 35.71 20.74
C VAL A 51 3.20 36.83 20.08
N LYS A 52 2.92 38.08 20.43
CA LYS A 52 3.57 39.27 19.86
C LYS A 52 4.83 39.65 20.65
N ALA A 53 5.76 40.34 19.99
CA ALA A 53 7.04 40.73 20.61
C ALA A 53 6.90 41.66 21.84
N GLY A 54 5.77 42.37 21.97
CA GLY A 54 5.48 43.25 23.11
C GLY A 54 4.87 42.54 24.32
N ASP A 55 4.56 41.24 24.25
CA ASP A 55 4.02 40.49 25.38
C ASP A 55 5.07 40.31 26.48
N LYS A 56 4.68 40.49 27.75
CA LYS A 56 5.58 40.38 28.92
C LYS A 56 6.36 39.06 28.97
N ASP A 57 5.76 37.98 28.49
CA ASP A 57 6.30 36.61 28.56
C ASP A 57 7.03 36.20 27.27
N TYR A 58 7.14 37.09 26.26
CA TYR A 58 7.64 36.77 24.92
C TYR A 58 9.01 36.07 24.94
N ALA A 59 9.98 36.62 25.69
CA ALA A 59 11.33 36.08 25.76
C ALA A 59 11.37 34.65 26.38
N THR A 60 10.52 34.39 27.36
CA THR A 60 10.39 33.07 27.99
C THR A 60 9.74 32.07 27.04
N LEU A 61 8.66 32.46 26.37
CA LEU A 61 7.95 31.62 25.40
C LEU A 61 8.81 31.28 24.17
N MET A 62 9.66 32.19 23.71
CA MET A 62 10.60 31.90 22.61
C MET A 62 11.70 30.90 23.01
N ARG A 63 12.13 30.89 24.28
CA ARG A 63 13.04 29.85 24.80
C ARG A 63 12.34 28.50 24.86
N GLN A 64 11.11 28.46 25.38
CA GLN A 64 10.29 27.23 25.38
C GLN A 64 10.04 26.71 23.96
N LYS A 65 9.79 27.59 22.98
CA LYS A 65 9.61 27.23 21.56
C LYS A 65 10.74 26.35 21.04
N LYS A 66 11.99 26.73 21.28
CA LYS A 66 13.16 25.95 20.84
C LYS A 66 13.18 24.55 21.47
N LYS A 67 12.88 24.45 22.77
CA LYS A 67 12.76 23.18 23.50
C LYS A 67 11.64 22.30 22.94
N ILE A 68 10.45 22.87 22.70
CA ILE A 68 9.30 22.17 22.13
C ILE A 68 9.64 21.64 20.73
N GLN A 69 10.28 22.46 19.89
CA GLN A 69 10.72 22.04 18.55
C GLN A 69 11.74 20.90 18.59
N GLN A 70 12.59 20.82 19.63
CA GLN A 70 13.50 19.70 19.80
C GLN A 70 12.75 18.42 20.20
N LEU A 71 11.83 18.50 21.17
CA LEU A 71 10.99 17.37 21.59
C LEU A 71 10.12 16.85 20.44
N ALA A 72 9.51 17.75 19.66
CA ALA A 72 8.72 17.39 18.48
C ALA A 72 9.56 16.66 17.42
N ARG A 73 10.82 17.09 17.19
CA ARG A 73 11.76 16.41 16.29
C ARG A 73 12.17 15.02 16.79
N GLN A 74 12.32 14.85 18.11
CA GLN A 74 12.62 13.55 18.71
C GLN A 74 11.42 12.59 18.58
N LEU A 75 10.20 13.06 18.85
CA LEU A 75 8.96 12.32 18.63
C LEU A 75 8.87 11.86 17.16
N GLU A 76 9.05 12.78 16.21
CA GLU A 76 9.03 12.50 14.77
C GLU A 76 10.02 11.39 14.41
N ALA A 77 11.29 11.51 14.82
CA ALA A 77 12.31 10.52 14.51
C ALA A 77 12.01 9.14 15.13
N ALA A 78 11.54 9.12 16.38
CA ALA A 78 11.18 7.89 17.07
C ALA A 78 9.97 7.20 16.42
N ALA A 79 8.91 7.93 16.12
CA ALA A 79 7.72 7.40 15.47
C ALA A 79 8.03 6.85 14.07
N ILE A 80 8.84 7.55 13.27
CA ILE A 80 9.27 7.05 11.95
C ILE A 80 10.07 5.75 12.08
N ARG A 81 11.03 5.69 13.02
CA ARG A 81 11.85 4.50 13.24
C ARG A 81 11.00 3.31 13.70
N THR A 82 10.14 3.51 14.69
CA THR A 82 9.26 2.47 15.24
C THR A 82 8.23 2.02 14.21
N GLY A 83 7.59 2.95 13.50
CA GLY A 83 6.65 2.64 12.43
C GLY A 83 7.29 1.80 11.32
N ARG A 84 8.53 2.14 10.89
CA ARG A 84 9.30 1.32 9.93
C ARG A 84 9.61 -0.08 10.45
N LYS A 85 9.97 -0.22 11.73
CA LYS A 85 10.19 -1.53 12.37
C LYS A 85 8.92 -2.39 12.29
N TYR A 86 7.76 -1.84 12.65
CA TYR A 86 6.49 -2.56 12.56
C TYR A 86 6.11 -2.92 11.12
N VAL A 87 6.37 -2.05 10.15
CA VAL A 87 6.18 -2.38 8.73
C VAL A 87 7.06 -3.54 8.29
N ALA A 88 8.34 -3.55 8.67
CA ALA A 88 9.26 -4.65 8.34
C ALA A 88 8.81 -6.00 8.95
N GLN A 89 8.17 -5.95 10.12
CA GLN A 89 7.60 -7.10 10.82
C GLN A 89 6.18 -7.46 10.34
N LYS A 90 5.63 -6.76 9.34
CA LYS A 90 4.25 -6.90 8.84
C LYS A 90 3.17 -6.64 9.92
N GLU A 91 3.52 -5.91 10.99
CA GLU A 91 2.60 -5.49 12.05
C GLU A 91 1.86 -4.19 11.65
N TRP A 92 1.05 -4.28 10.59
CA TRP A 92 0.45 -3.11 9.92
C TRP A 92 -0.40 -2.22 10.84
N TYR A 93 -1.16 -2.83 11.76
CA TYR A 93 -2.01 -2.08 12.70
C TYR A 93 -1.17 -1.28 13.71
N LYS A 94 -0.13 -1.89 14.30
CA LYS A 94 0.79 -1.19 15.22
C LYS A 94 1.52 -0.06 14.50
N ALA A 95 1.95 -0.26 13.25
CA ALA A 95 2.55 0.80 12.45
C ALA A 95 1.59 1.99 12.24
N GLN A 96 0.32 1.71 11.91
CA GLN A 96 -0.72 2.74 11.75
C GLN A 96 -0.88 3.56 13.03
N ARG A 97 -1.06 2.89 14.18
CA ARG A 97 -1.21 3.53 15.49
C ARG A 97 -0.06 4.47 15.82
N VAL A 98 1.18 4.04 15.58
CA VAL A 98 2.36 4.89 15.81
C VAL A 98 2.33 6.18 15.00
N TYR A 99 1.94 6.11 13.72
CA TYR A 99 1.87 7.31 12.87
C TYR A 99 0.70 8.22 13.23
N GLU A 100 -0.48 7.66 13.51
CA GLU A 100 -1.67 8.41 13.94
C GLU A 100 -1.40 9.15 15.24
N GLU A 101 -0.93 8.45 16.28
CA GLU A 101 -0.66 9.05 17.59
C GLU A 101 0.43 10.15 17.50
N ALA A 102 1.46 9.95 16.67
CA ALA A 102 2.50 10.95 16.48
C ALA A 102 1.99 12.19 15.71
N LEU A 103 1.09 12.01 14.74
CA LEU A 103 0.46 13.11 14.01
C LEU A 103 -0.58 13.85 14.83
N ASP A 104 -1.28 13.19 15.76
CA ASP A 104 -2.15 13.87 16.72
C ASP A 104 -1.35 14.77 17.67
N GLN A 105 -0.14 14.33 18.06
CA GLN A 105 0.78 15.08 18.92
C GLN A 105 1.53 16.20 18.17
N TYR A 106 1.85 16.00 16.88
CA TYR A 106 2.58 16.96 16.06
C TYR A 106 2.08 17.00 14.59
N PRO A 107 0.87 17.55 14.33
CA PRO A 107 0.22 17.50 13.02
C PRO A 107 0.95 18.30 11.93
N GLN A 108 1.74 19.31 12.29
CA GLN A 108 2.49 20.13 11.35
C GLN A 108 3.73 19.43 10.76
N SER A 109 4.09 18.23 11.26
CA SER A 109 5.23 17.49 10.74
C SER A 109 4.96 16.94 9.33
N ARG A 110 5.49 17.65 8.33
CA ARG A 110 5.51 17.17 6.93
C ARG A 110 6.25 15.84 6.78
N LYS A 111 7.26 15.58 7.61
CA LYS A 111 8.03 14.33 7.58
C LYS A 111 7.23 13.15 8.12
N LEU A 112 6.47 13.32 9.21
CA LEU A 112 5.53 12.30 9.70
C LEU A 112 4.43 12.02 8.67
N ALA A 113 3.82 13.07 8.11
CA ALA A 113 2.79 12.91 7.08
C ALA A 113 3.32 12.15 5.85
N ALA A 114 4.51 12.50 5.35
CA ALA A 114 5.15 11.79 4.25
C ALA A 114 5.51 10.34 4.61
N ALA A 115 5.93 10.07 5.86
CA ALA A 115 6.21 8.72 6.32
C ALA A 115 4.93 7.86 6.41
N GLN A 116 3.83 8.41 6.94
CA GLN A 116 2.52 7.76 6.98
C GLN A 116 2.01 7.46 5.56
N GLN A 117 2.14 8.41 4.62
CA GLN A 117 1.74 8.19 3.24
C GLN A 117 2.52 7.04 2.58
N ARG A 118 3.85 6.99 2.78
CA ARG A 118 4.69 5.87 2.30
C ARG A 118 4.29 4.54 2.94
N PHE A 119 3.95 4.55 4.23
CA PHE A 119 3.40 3.38 4.92
C PHE A 119 2.09 2.90 4.26
N LEU A 120 1.14 3.79 4.01
CA LEU A 120 -0.14 3.45 3.40
C LEU A 120 0.04 2.88 1.99
N GLN A 121 0.97 3.43 1.20
CA GLN A 121 1.33 2.89 -0.11
C GLN A 121 1.90 1.47 -0.02
N GLN A 122 2.81 1.22 0.94
CA GLN A 122 3.38 -0.11 1.17
C GLN A 122 2.32 -1.12 1.61
N ARG A 123 1.44 -0.73 2.55
CA ARG A 123 0.32 -1.56 3.01
C ARG A 123 -0.63 -1.90 1.86
N LYS A 124 -0.99 -0.91 1.03
CA LYS A 124 -1.84 -1.13 -0.15
C LYS A 124 -1.20 -2.13 -1.11
N LYS A 125 0.10 -2.00 -1.39
CA LYS A 125 0.83 -2.95 -2.25
C LYS A 125 0.84 -4.36 -1.65
N TYR A 126 1.05 -4.49 -0.34
CA TYR A 126 1.01 -5.78 0.34
C TYR A 126 -0.38 -6.42 0.27
N LEU A 127 -1.45 -5.66 0.51
CA LEU A 127 -2.82 -6.16 0.38
C LEU A 127 -3.13 -6.64 -1.05
N GLN A 128 -2.72 -5.87 -2.07
CA GLN A 128 -2.87 -6.29 -3.47
C GLN A 128 -2.14 -7.61 -3.77
N GLN A 129 -0.96 -7.83 -3.17
CA GLN A 129 -0.24 -9.10 -3.31
C GLN A 129 -0.99 -10.27 -2.66
N LEU A 130 -1.58 -10.06 -1.47
CA LEU A 130 -2.40 -11.07 -0.80
C LEU A 130 -3.67 -11.39 -1.59
N GLU A 131 -4.38 -10.36 -2.07
CA GLU A 131 -5.58 -10.52 -2.91
C GLU A 131 -5.27 -11.32 -4.18
N LEU A 132 -4.14 -11.02 -4.82
CA LEU A 132 -3.68 -11.76 -5.99
C LEU A 132 -3.35 -13.23 -5.65
N ALA A 133 -2.68 -13.49 -4.52
CA ALA A 133 -2.40 -14.85 -4.08
C ALA A 133 -3.69 -15.64 -3.82
N LEU A 134 -4.68 -15.00 -3.17
CA LEU A 134 -6.01 -15.58 -2.96
C LEU A 134 -6.72 -15.87 -4.28
N LEU A 135 -6.68 -14.95 -5.25
CA LEU A 135 -7.25 -15.15 -6.58
C LEU A 135 -6.63 -16.35 -7.30
N ILE A 136 -5.30 -16.48 -7.26
CA ILE A 136 -4.56 -17.60 -7.86
C ILE A 136 -4.95 -18.92 -7.19
N ASN A 137 -5.02 -18.95 -5.86
CA ASN A 137 -5.40 -20.14 -5.11
C ASN A 137 -6.85 -20.55 -5.39
N LYS A 138 -7.77 -19.59 -5.45
CA LYS A 138 -9.17 -19.83 -5.82
C LYS A 138 -9.28 -20.40 -7.22
N ALA A 139 -8.57 -19.83 -8.19
CA ALA A 139 -8.55 -20.34 -9.57
C ALA A 139 -8.04 -21.79 -9.63
N LYS A 140 -6.93 -22.10 -8.94
CA LYS A 140 -6.39 -23.47 -8.87
C LYS A 140 -7.39 -24.44 -8.24
N TRP A 141 -8.05 -24.05 -7.15
CA TRP A 141 -9.08 -24.87 -6.50
C TRP A 141 -10.25 -25.15 -7.45
N LEU A 142 -10.77 -24.12 -8.13
CA LEU A 142 -11.86 -24.27 -9.11
C LEU A 142 -11.45 -25.23 -10.24
N ILE A 143 -10.28 -25.02 -10.84
CA ILE A 143 -9.75 -25.89 -11.90
C ILE A 143 -9.63 -27.35 -11.41
N GLY A 144 -9.08 -27.55 -10.21
CA GLY A 144 -8.89 -28.88 -9.63
C GLY A 144 -10.19 -29.62 -9.30
N ASN A 145 -11.24 -28.89 -8.91
CA ASN A 145 -12.54 -29.48 -8.54
C ASN A 145 -13.49 -29.66 -9.73
N ALA A 146 -13.20 -29.05 -10.88
CA ALA A 146 -14.05 -29.16 -12.07
C ALA A 146 -14.46 -30.59 -12.46
N PRO A 147 -13.58 -31.63 -12.41
CA PRO A 147 -13.99 -33.00 -12.71
C PRO A 147 -15.05 -33.55 -11.74
N ALA A 148 -14.96 -33.26 -10.45
CA ALA A 148 -15.92 -33.73 -9.45
C ALA A 148 -17.29 -33.07 -9.67
N TYR A 149 -17.33 -31.75 -9.89
CA TYR A 149 -18.56 -31.03 -10.20
C TYR A 149 -19.22 -31.50 -11.50
N ARG A 150 -18.42 -31.88 -12.52
CA ARG A 150 -18.95 -32.54 -13.73
C ARG A 150 -19.58 -33.89 -13.42
N LYS A 151 -18.92 -34.75 -12.65
CA LYS A 151 -19.47 -36.06 -12.24
C LYS A 151 -20.78 -35.91 -11.47
N ILE A 152 -20.86 -34.95 -10.53
CA ILE A 152 -22.09 -34.65 -9.78
C ILE A 152 -23.21 -34.26 -10.74
N ARG A 153 -22.95 -33.35 -11.69
CA ARG A 153 -23.93 -32.90 -12.68
C ARG A 153 -24.46 -34.06 -13.54
N TYR A 154 -23.59 -34.98 -13.97
CA TYR A 154 -23.99 -36.13 -14.79
C TYR A 154 -24.75 -37.21 -14.00
N ALA A 155 -24.36 -37.45 -12.75
CA ALA A 155 -24.99 -38.48 -11.92
C ALA A 155 -26.42 -38.09 -11.48
N LEU A 156 -26.69 -36.79 -11.36
CA LEU A 156 -27.93 -36.27 -10.78
C LEU A 156 -28.52 -35.14 -11.64
N PRO A 157 -29.02 -35.42 -12.86
CA PRO A 157 -29.48 -34.39 -13.78
C PRO A 157 -30.73 -33.63 -13.31
N HIS A 158 -31.52 -34.19 -12.38
CA HIS A 158 -32.79 -33.61 -11.89
C HIS A 158 -32.82 -33.39 -10.37
N ASP A 159 -31.68 -33.41 -9.69
CA ASP A 159 -31.61 -33.13 -8.25
C ASP A 159 -31.63 -31.62 -7.99
N TYR A 160 -32.83 -31.10 -7.74
CA TYR A 160 -33.06 -29.69 -7.44
C TYR A 160 -32.38 -29.22 -6.15
N GLU A 161 -32.14 -30.11 -5.17
CA GLU A 161 -31.52 -29.73 -3.89
C GLU A 161 -30.04 -29.39 -4.04
N ARG A 162 -29.35 -30.01 -5.01
CA ARG A 162 -27.93 -29.74 -5.30
C ARG A 162 -27.69 -28.65 -6.33
N TYR A 163 -28.76 -28.12 -6.93
CA TYR A 163 -28.69 -27.03 -7.91
C TYR A 163 -27.99 -25.76 -7.38
N PRO A 164 -28.20 -25.32 -6.12
CA PRO A 164 -27.52 -24.14 -5.58
C PRO A 164 -25.99 -24.29 -5.52
N ALA A 165 -25.47 -25.46 -5.14
CA ALA A 165 -24.04 -25.68 -5.06
C ALA A 165 -23.37 -25.69 -6.46
N LEU A 166 -24.01 -26.33 -7.45
CA LEU A 166 -23.54 -26.31 -8.84
C LEU A 166 -23.59 -24.90 -9.44
N ARG A 167 -24.65 -24.14 -9.11
CA ARG A 167 -24.81 -22.74 -9.52
C ARG A 167 -23.73 -21.86 -8.91
N ASN A 168 -23.54 -21.91 -7.59
CA ASN A 168 -22.50 -21.14 -6.89
C ASN A 168 -21.11 -21.44 -7.47
N TYR A 169 -20.79 -22.71 -7.71
CA TYR A 169 -19.53 -23.09 -8.35
C TYR A 169 -19.37 -22.45 -9.74
N ASN A 170 -20.40 -22.51 -10.60
CA ASN A 170 -20.34 -21.89 -11.93
C ASN A 170 -20.20 -20.36 -11.85
N GLU A 171 -20.91 -19.72 -10.93
CA GLU A 171 -20.80 -18.27 -10.67
C GLU A 171 -19.39 -17.90 -10.20
N GLU A 172 -18.77 -18.69 -9.33
CA GLU A 172 -17.40 -18.51 -8.90
C GLU A 172 -16.37 -18.70 -10.02
N VAL A 173 -16.58 -19.68 -10.93
CA VAL A 173 -15.76 -19.87 -12.14
C VAL A 173 -15.80 -18.61 -12.99
N ILE A 174 -16.99 -18.08 -13.28
CA ILE A 174 -17.16 -16.87 -14.09
C ILE A 174 -16.49 -15.67 -13.40
N ALA A 175 -16.82 -15.41 -12.14
CA ALA A 175 -16.29 -14.26 -11.41
C ALA A 175 -14.75 -14.33 -11.25
N THR A 176 -14.19 -15.53 -11.08
CA THR A 176 -12.74 -15.74 -11.00
C THR A 176 -12.08 -15.54 -12.36
N ALA A 177 -12.69 -16.02 -13.44
CA ALA A 177 -12.20 -15.77 -14.80
C ALA A 177 -12.12 -14.27 -15.11
N ASP A 178 -13.16 -13.50 -14.78
CA ASP A 178 -13.19 -12.05 -15.00
C ASP A 178 -12.09 -11.33 -14.21
N LYS A 179 -11.90 -11.70 -12.94
CA LYS A 179 -10.80 -11.17 -12.11
C LYS A 179 -9.42 -11.52 -12.66
N LEU A 180 -9.23 -12.71 -13.23
CA LEU A 180 -7.98 -13.10 -13.88
C LEU A 180 -7.72 -12.31 -15.17
N MET A 181 -8.78 -11.98 -15.93
CA MET A 181 -8.67 -11.12 -17.10
C MET A 181 -8.31 -9.68 -16.72
N LEU A 182 -8.87 -9.16 -15.63
CA LEU A 182 -8.47 -7.86 -15.07
C LEU A 182 -7.00 -7.89 -14.59
N CYS A 183 -6.59 -8.94 -13.88
CA CYS A 183 -5.19 -9.15 -13.49
C CYS A 183 -4.26 -9.11 -14.72
N LEU A 184 -4.61 -9.84 -15.78
CA LEU A 184 -3.86 -9.89 -17.03
C LEU A 184 -3.70 -8.49 -17.64
N GLN A 185 -4.78 -7.72 -17.77
CA GLN A 185 -4.73 -6.36 -18.32
C GLN A 185 -3.84 -5.44 -17.47
N GLN A 186 -4.02 -5.44 -16.15
CA GLN A 186 -3.25 -4.62 -15.23
C GLN A 186 -1.75 -4.99 -15.26
N ALA A 187 -1.43 -6.28 -15.25
CA ALA A 187 -0.06 -6.78 -15.31
C ALA A 187 0.62 -6.43 -16.64
N LEU A 188 -0.09 -6.54 -17.77
CA LEU A 188 0.42 -6.10 -19.08
C LEU A 188 0.70 -4.59 -19.09
N GLY A 189 -0.20 -3.78 -18.54
CA GLY A 189 -0.03 -2.33 -18.43
C GLY A 189 1.19 -1.92 -17.59
N ARG A 190 1.48 -2.69 -16.52
CA ARG A 190 2.66 -2.49 -15.66
C ARG A 190 3.93 -3.19 -16.15
N LYS A 191 3.87 -3.88 -17.30
CA LYS A 191 4.96 -4.71 -17.85
C LYS A 191 5.42 -5.85 -16.92
N GLU A 192 4.53 -6.32 -16.05
CA GLU A 192 4.74 -7.47 -15.16
C GLU A 192 4.43 -8.77 -15.91
N TYR A 193 5.23 -9.10 -16.92
CA TYR A 193 4.90 -10.14 -17.91
C TYR A 193 4.76 -11.55 -17.34
N ASP A 194 5.49 -11.89 -16.27
CA ASP A 194 5.40 -13.19 -15.61
C ASP A 194 4.06 -13.38 -14.89
N LEU A 195 3.58 -12.30 -14.26
CA LEU A 195 2.25 -12.26 -13.64
C LEU A 195 1.16 -12.32 -14.71
N ALA A 196 1.29 -11.52 -15.77
CA ALA A 196 0.37 -11.54 -16.90
C ALA A 196 0.24 -12.96 -17.50
N SER A 197 1.37 -13.63 -17.73
CA SER A 197 1.41 -15.02 -18.20
C SER A 197 0.69 -15.99 -17.24
N THR A 198 0.92 -15.84 -15.93
CA THR A 198 0.25 -16.65 -14.91
C THR A 198 -1.26 -16.45 -14.93
N CYS A 199 -1.74 -15.20 -14.95
CA CYS A 199 -3.16 -14.88 -14.97
C CYS A 199 -3.84 -15.35 -16.26
N LEU A 200 -3.19 -15.17 -17.42
CA LEU A 200 -3.68 -15.70 -18.71
C LEU A 200 -3.86 -17.22 -18.66
N ARG A 201 -2.81 -17.95 -18.26
CA ARG A 201 -2.84 -19.43 -18.20
C ARG A 201 -3.95 -19.95 -17.28
N LEU A 202 -4.16 -19.30 -16.13
CA LEU A 202 -5.24 -19.68 -15.21
C LEU A 202 -6.62 -19.36 -15.80
N ALA A 203 -6.78 -18.20 -16.46
CA ALA A 203 -8.04 -17.83 -17.10
C ALA A 203 -8.42 -18.79 -18.24
N GLU A 204 -7.44 -19.27 -19.00
CA GLU A 204 -7.67 -20.28 -20.04
C GLU A 204 -8.06 -21.64 -19.45
N LYS A 205 -7.37 -22.07 -18.39
CA LYS A 205 -7.64 -23.36 -17.75
C LYS A 205 -8.98 -23.42 -17.03
N ILE A 206 -9.45 -22.31 -16.47
CA ILE A 206 -10.75 -22.27 -15.80
C ILE A 206 -11.91 -22.43 -16.79
N GLY A 207 -11.67 -22.15 -18.08
CA GLY A 207 -12.57 -22.52 -19.18
C GLY A 207 -13.91 -21.78 -19.20
N SER A 208 -13.96 -20.53 -18.71
CA SER A 208 -15.19 -19.73 -18.78
C SER A 208 -15.54 -19.37 -20.24
N THR A 209 -16.77 -19.66 -20.64
CA THR A 209 -17.30 -19.35 -21.99
C THR A 209 -17.49 -17.85 -22.23
N LYS A 210 -17.42 -17.03 -21.18
CA LYS A 210 -17.63 -15.57 -21.27
C LYS A 210 -16.37 -14.77 -21.60
N ILE A 211 -15.20 -15.41 -21.72
CA ILE A 211 -13.96 -14.67 -21.97
C ILE A 211 -13.86 -14.23 -23.43
N ASP A 212 -13.56 -12.96 -23.66
CA ASP A 212 -13.31 -12.41 -25.01
C ASP A 212 -12.06 -13.04 -25.64
N GLN A 213 -12.29 -13.89 -26.65
CA GLN A 213 -11.24 -14.60 -27.40
C GLN A 213 -10.30 -13.64 -28.14
N LYS A 214 -10.77 -12.48 -28.60
CA LYS A 214 -9.92 -11.48 -29.27
C LYS A 214 -8.93 -10.89 -28.27
N GLN A 215 -9.38 -10.61 -27.06
CA GLN A 215 -8.51 -10.13 -25.98
C GLN A 215 -7.45 -11.16 -25.60
N LEU A 216 -7.84 -12.44 -25.45
CA LEU A 216 -6.89 -13.53 -25.19
C LEU A 216 -5.84 -13.66 -26.29
N ALA A 217 -6.25 -13.64 -27.56
CA ALA A 217 -5.33 -13.72 -28.69
C ALA A 217 -4.30 -12.56 -28.70
N ARG A 218 -4.76 -11.33 -28.42
CA ARG A 218 -3.87 -10.16 -28.29
C ARG A 218 -2.88 -10.33 -27.14
N ALA A 219 -3.35 -10.77 -25.97
CA ALA A 219 -2.49 -11.00 -24.81
C ALA A 219 -1.43 -12.08 -25.08
N ARG A 220 -1.81 -13.21 -25.69
CA ARG A 220 -0.89 -14.27 -26.14
C ARG A 220 0.19 -13.73 -27.05
N LYS A 221 -0.18 -12.95 -28.08
CA LYS A 221 0.77 -12.36 -29.03
C LYS A 221 1.78 -11.45 -28.33
N THR A 222 1.30 -10.60 -27.41
CA THR A 222 2.15 -9.71 -26.62
C THR A 222 3.15 -10.49 -25.77
N LEU A 223 2.67 -11.48 -25.01
CA LEU A 223 3.52 -12.29 -24.14
C LEU A 223 4.54 -13.13 -24.93
N ALA A 224 4.12 -13.74 -26.05
CA ALA A 224 5.01 -14.49 -26.93
C ALA A 224 6.09 -13.61 -27.59
N ARG A 225 5.80 -12.33 -27.85
CA ARG A 225 6.82 -11.37 -28.33
C ARG A 225 7.85 -11.06 -27.24
N VAL A 226 7.39 -10.77 -26.02
CA VAL A 226 8.27 -10.48 -24.88
C VAL A 226 9.16 -11.67 -24.56
N GLU A 227 8.61 -12.88 -24.55
CA GLU A 227 9.37 -14.09 -24.23
C GLU A 227 10.47 -14.36 -25.26
N ARG A 228 10.16 -14.21 -26.56
CA ARG A 228 11.17 -14.30 -27.64
C ARG A 228 12.29 -13.27 -27.47
N GLN A 229 11.96 -12.04 -27.06
CA GLN A 229 12.97 -11.01 -26.79
C GLN A 229 13.85 -11.36 -25.59
N ARG A 230 13.27 -11.90 -24.50
CA ARG A 230 14.02 -12.35 -23.32
C ARG A 230 14.98 -13.49 -23.66
N ILE A 231 14.49 -14.51 -24.38
CA ILE A 231 15.31 -15.65 -24.84
C ILE A 231 16.45 -15.17 -25.73
N SER A 232 16.17 -14.30 -26.71
CA SER A 232 17.19 -13.76 -27.61
C SER A 232 18.29 -13.01 -26.85
N LYS A 233 17.92 -12.12 -25.92
CA LYS A 233 18.88 -11.39 -25.06
C LYS A 233 19.72 -12.34 -24.20
N ARG A 234 19.09 -13.36 -23.59
CA ARG A 234 19.79 -14.36 -22.79
C ARG A 234 20.81 -15.12 -23.64
N ASN A 235 20.40 -15.60 -24.82
CA ASN A 235 21.28 -16.31 -25.73
C ASN A 235 22.45 -15.46 -26.19
N ALA A 236 22.23 -14.17 -26.48
CA ALA A 236 23.30 -13.23 -26.82
C ALA A 236 24.30 -13.05 -25.67
N ALA A 237 23.80 -12.85 -24.44
CA ALA A 237 24.66 -12.73 -23.25
C ALA A 237 25.47 -14.01 -22.98
N THR A 238 24.83 -15.19 -23.10
CA THR A 238 25.52 -16.47 -22.96
C THR A 238 26.61 -16.65 -24.02
N ARG A 239 26.34 -16.27 -25.28
CA ARG A 239 27.34 -16.31 -26.35
C ARG A 239 28.52 -15.37 -26.08
N ALA A 240 28.26 -14.17 -25.58
CA ALA A 240 29.30 -13.20 -25.20
C ALA A 240 30.19 -13.75 -24.08
N LEU A 241 29.61 -14.30 -23.02
CA LEU A 241 30.34 -14.93 -21.92
C LEU A 241 31.21 -16.11 -22.39
N ILE A 242 30.68 -16.97 -23.28
CA ILE A 242 31.45 -18.07 -23.86
C ILE A 242 32.64 -17.54 -24.69
N ALA A 243 32.46 -16.45 -25.43
CA ALA A 243 33.54 -15.85 -26.22
C ALA A 243 34.65 -15.24 -25.32
N GLU A 244 34.26 -14.55 -24.24
CA GLU A 244 35.19 -14.00 -23.25
C GLU A 244 35.99 -15.10 -22.54
N LEU A 245 35.31 -16.17 -22.10
CA LEU A 245 36.00 -17.33 -21.51
C LEU A 245 37.00 -17.93 -22.49
N LYS A 246 36.64 -18.11 -23.77
CA LYS A 246 37.56 -18.62 -24.79
C LYS A 246 38.80 -17.73 -24.98
N GLN A 247 38.65 -16.41 -24.93
CA GLN A 247 39.76 -15.47 -25.02
C GLN A 247 40.64 -15.49 -23.75
N GLY A 248 40.05 -15.60 -22.56
CA GLY A 248 40.80 -15.72 -21.31
C GLY A 248 41.63 -17.01 -21.25
N TYR A 249 41.03 -18.15 -21.64
CA TYR A 249 41.73 -19.42 -21.71
C TYR A 249 42.84 -19.44 -22.77
N SER A 250 42.67 -18.76 -23.91
CA SER A 250 43.74 -18.67 -24.91
C SER A 250 44.91 -17.82 -24.42
N HIS A 251 44.65 -16.73 -23.67
CA HIS A 251 45.71 -15.88 -23.15
C HIS A 251 46.47 -16.51 -21.97
N ASP A 252 45.78 -17.18 -21.05
CA ASP A 252 46.40 -17.83 -19.90
C ASP A 252 47.22 -19.09 -20.29
N ASN A 253 46.78 -19.81 -21.33
CA ASN A 253 47.57 -20.91 -21.92
C ASN A 253 48.82 -20.42 -22.65
N LEU A 254 48.75 -19.27 -23.35
CA LEU A 254 49.93 -18.67 -23.99
C LEU A 254 51.00 -18.24 -22.97
N HIS A 255 50.59 -17.72 -21.80
CA HIS A 255 51.54 -17.35 -20.74
C HIS A 255 52.19 -18.56 -20.05
N ARG A 256 51.49 -19.69 -19.92
CA ARG A 256 52.06 -20.92 -19.35
C ARG A 256 53.00 -21.62 -20.33
N ALA A 257 52.64 -21.69 -21.61
CA ALA A 257 53.51 -22.26 -22.64
C ALA A 257 54.85 -21.49 -22.76
N ARG A 258 54.82 -20.16 -22.58
CA ARG A 258 56.03 -19.31 -22.65
C ARG A 258 56.96 -19.40 -21.42
N ARG A 259 56.51 -19.96 -20.29
CA ARG A 259 57.36 -20.23 -19.12
C ARG A 259 57.99 -21.63 -19.14
N GLN A 260 57.58 -22.48 -20.08
CA GLN A 260 58.08 -23.85 -20.23
C GLN A 260 59.02 -24.01 -21.44
N LEU A 261 59.31 -22.91 -22.14
CA LEU A 261 60.36 -22.79 -23.16
C LEU A 261 61.49 -21.93 -22.59
#